data_AF-A0A9Q3V5H6-F1
#
_entry.id   AF-A0A9Q3V5H6-F1
#
_cell.length_a   1.000
_cell.length_b   1.000
_cell.length_c   1.000
_cell.angle_alpha   90.00
_cell.angle_beta   90.00
_cell.angle_gamma   90.00
#
_symmetry.space_group_name_H-M   'P 1'
#
loop_
_entity.id
_entity.type
_entity.pdbx_description
1 polymer ?
#
loop_
_entity_poly.entity_id
_entity_poly.type
_entity_poly.pdbx_seq_one_letter_code
_entity_poly.pdbx_strand_id
1 'polypeptide(L)'
;MKKILCAMALTASLFAYSQLAVTDATANYTMSQQLVSSAKQLKELQGTYKVMKSGYEKYQKLNGYVQQMGHLQNIIAKQNEAIKNAKKIVEIAKRKEFDVSGVTRSLQQISGSVKTVQALLKEGVFKMDDSQRINLLEKETEKVSSANTAIKIKLVKMSY
;
A
#
# COMPACT_ATOMS: atom_id res chain seq x y z
N MET A 1 -44.91 21.58 22.66
CA MET A 1 -43.51 21.95 22.34
C MET A 1 -42.46 21.23 23.18
N LYS A 2 -42.65 21.00 24.49
CA LYS A 2 -41.67 20.29 25.35
C LYS A 2 -41.39 18.83 24.96
N LYS A 3 -42.39 18.10 24.44
CA LYS A 3 -42.28 16.68 24.03
C LYS A 3 -41.52 16.46 22.71
N ILE A 4 -41.48 17.46 21.83
CA ILE A 4 -40.77 17.39 20.54
C ILE A 4 -39.27 17.67 20.74
N LEU A 5 -38.93 18.55 21.68
CA LEU A 5 -37.54 18.83 22.07
C LEU A 5 -36.83 17.61 22.69
N CYS A 6 -37.52 16.82 23.51
CA CYS A 6 -36.94 15.56 24.03
C CYS A 6 -36.73 14.49 22.95
N ALA A 7 -37.62 14.43 21.94
CA ALA A 7 -37.48 13.47 20.84
C ALA A 7 -36.28 13.79 19.92
N MET A 8 -35.98 15.08 19.71
CA MET A 8 -34.77 15.49 18.97
C MET A 8 -33.47 15.29 19.76
N ALA A 9 -33.51 15.43 21.10
CA ALA A 9 -32.35 15.16 21.95
C ALA A 9 -31.98 13.67 21.96
N LEU A 10 -32.99 12.78 21.92
CA LEU A 10 -32.80 11.34 21.84
C LEU A 10 -32.22 10.89 20.48
N THR A 11 -32.64 11.49 19.37
CA THR A 11 -32.05 11.16 18.05
C THR A 11 -30.66 11.76 17.84
N ALA A 12 -30.38 12.93 18.41
CA ALA A 12 -29.03 13.52 18.37
C ALA A 12 -27.99 12.68 19.14
N SER A 13 -28.40 12.02 20.23
CA SER A 13 -27.53 11.10 20.97
C SER A 13 -27.18 9.81 20.21
N LEU A 14 -27.97 9.44 19.20
CA LEU A 14 -27.71 8.26 18.36
C LEU A 14 -26.67 8.55 17.25
N PHE A 15 -26.47 9.81 16.87
CA PHE A 15 -25.40 10.23 15.96
C PHE A 15 -24.10 10.63 16.67
N ALA A 16 -24.12 10.70 18.01
CA ALA A 16 -22.96 11.00 18.84
C ALA A 16 -22.09 9.76 19.15
N TYR A 17 -22.46 8.56 18.68
CA TYR A 17 -21.56 7.41 18.67
C TYR A 17 -20.56 7.55 17.52
N SER A 18 -19.64 8.49 17.68
CA SER A 18 -18.43 8.60 16.89
C SER A 18 -17.66 7.29 17.01
N GLN A 19 -17.58 6.56 15.90
CA GLN A 19 -16.54 5.57 15.58
C GLN A 19 -16.20 4.64 16.76
N LEU A 20 -17.01 3.60 16.94
CA LEU A 20 -16.50 2.39 17.59
C LEU A 20 -15.26 1.96 16.80
N ALA A 21 -14.08 2.23 17.37
CA ALA A 21 -12.83 1.70 16.87
C ALA A 21 -13.04 0.19 16.77
N VAL A 22 -12.98 -0.34 15.55
CA VAL A 22 -13.08 -1.78 15.29
C VAL A 22 -11.76 -2.40 15.74
N THR A 23 -11.51 -2.38 17.04
CA THR A 23 -10.49 -3.17 17.73
C THR A 23 -11.21 -4.48 18.08
N ASP A 24 -10.89 -5.65 17.56
CA ASP A 24 -9.53 -6.13 17.37
C ASP A 24 -9.46 -7.31 16.36
N ALA A 25 -10.46 -8.18 16.29
CA ALA A 25 -10.43 -9.33 15.38
C ALA A 25 -10.72 -8.97 13.91
N THR A 26 -11.76 -8.17 13.65
CA THR A 26 -12.21 -7.86 12.29
C THR A 26 -11.19 -7.00 11.55
N ALA A 27 -10.61 -5.99 12.20
CA ALA A 27 -9.58 -5.14 11.58
C ALA A 27 -8.29 -5.94 11.29
N ASN A 28 -7.88 -6.82 12.20
CA ASN A 28 -6.74 -7.72 11.98
C ASN A 28 -6.99 -8.72 10.86
N TYR A 29 -8.21 -9.24 10.74
CA TYR A 29 -8.62 -10.08 9.62
C TYR A 29 -8.57 -9.33 8.29
N THR A 30 -9.18 -8.15 8.19
CA THR A 30 -9.14 -7.31 6.99
C THR A 30 -7.71 -6.95 6.61
N MET A 31 -6.86 -6.58 7.57
CA MET A 31 -5.44 -6.32 7.33
C MET A 31 -4.73 -7.55 6.79
N SER A 32 -4.98 -8.73 7.37
CA SER A 32 -4.39 -10.00 6.92
C SER A 32 -4.78 -10.34 5.47
N GLN A 33 -6.05 -10.12 5.11
CA GLN A 33 -6.51 -10.30 3.73
C GLN A 33 -5.83 -9.31 2.78
N GLN A 34 -5.74 -8.04 3.17
CA GLN A 34 -5.06 -7.01 2.39
C GLN A 34 -3.57 -7.33 2.21
N LEU A 35 -2.93 -7.89 3.24
CA LEU A 35 -1.53 -8.30 3.22
C LEU A 35 -1.29 -9.46 2.25
N VAL A 36 -2.13 -10.50 2.29
CA VAL A 36 -2.05 -11.63 1.35
C VAL A 36 -2.23 -11.15 -0.09
N SER A 37 -3.24 -10.30 -0.32
CA SER A 37 -3.49 -9.69 -1.63
C SER A 37 -2.29 -8.88 -2.14
N SER A 38 -1.73 -8.02 -1.28
CA SER A 38 -0.56 -7.19 -1.62
C SER A 38 0.67 -8.04 -1.90
N ALA A 39 0.89 -9.11 -1.14
CA ALA A 39 2.00 -10.04 -1.35
C ALA A 39 1.88 -10.81 -2.67
N LYS A 40 0.67 -11.25 -3.03
CA LYS A 40 0.41 -11.91 -4.32
C LYS A 40 0.70 -10.95 -5.48
N GLN A 41 0.16 -9.74 -5.43
CA GLN A 41 0.37 -8.72 -6.46
C GLN A 41 1.84 -8.35 -6.60
N LEU A 42 2.58 -8.19 -5.49
CA LEU A 42 4.01 -7.91 -5.53
C LEU A 42 4.79 -9.05 -6.20
N LYS A 43 4.44 -10.30 -5.91
CA LYS A 43 5.10 -11.47 -6.53
C LYS A 43 4.88 -11.49 -8.05
N GLU A 44 3.66 -11.19 -8.49
CA GLU A 44 3.34 -11.07 -9.92
C GLU A 44 4.14 -9.93 -10.56
N LEU A 45 4.21 -8.76 -9.91
CA LEU A 45 4.99 -7.62 -10.38
C LEU A 45 6.49 -7.95 -10.50
N GLN A 46 7.07 -8.63 -9.52
CA GLN A 46 8.46 -9.09 -9.56
C GLN A 46 8.73 -10.01 -10.76
N GLY A 47 7.77 -10.90 -11.07
CA GLY A 47 7.82 -11.75 -12.26
C GLY A 47 7.83 -10.93 -13.54
N THR A 48 6.88 -10.00 -13.69
CA THR A 48 6.79 -9.10 -14.85
C THR A 48 8.07 -8.26 -15.02
N TYR A 49 8.55 -7.66 -13.92
CA TYR A 49 9.79 -6.87 -13.90
C TYR A 49 10.99 -7.70 -14.36
N LYS A 50 11.15 -8.93 -13.86
CA LYS A 50 12.28 -9.80 -14.24
C LYS A 50 12.28 -10.13 -15.73
N VAL A 51 11.12 -10.48 -16.28
CA VAL A 51 10.97 -10.74 -17.73
C VAL A 51 11.35 -9.50 -18.52
N MET A 52 10.80 -8.34 -18.14
CA MET A 52 11.07 -7.08 -18.84
C MET A 52 12.55 -6.68 -18.79
N LYS A 53 13.15 -6.71 -17.60
CA LYS A 53 14.58 -6.41 -17.41
C LYS A 53 15.45 -7.28 -18.31
N SER A 54 15.18 -8.58 -18.33
CA SER A 54 15.95 -9.54 -19.15
C SER A 54 15.77 -9.35 -20.66
N GLY A 55 14.58 -8.94 -21.10
CA GLY A 55 14.34 -8.61 -22.51
C GLY A 55 15.16 -7.39 -22.92
N TYR A 56 15.08 -6.30 -22.16
CA TYR A 56 15.79 -5.08 -22.51
C TYR A 56 17.31 -5.17 -22.40
N GLU A 57 17.85 -5.83 -21.37
CA GLU A 57 19.30 -6.04 -21.24
C GLU A 57 19.89 -6.77 -22.45
N LYS A 58 19.08 -7.62 -23.12
CA LYS A 58 19.48 -8.35 -24.34
C LYS A 58 19.37 -7.52 -25.61
N TYR A 59 18.42 -6.59 -25.68
CA TYR A 59 18.06 -5.93 -26.94
C TYR A 59 18.45 -4.44 -27.04
N GLN A 60 18.51 -3.66 -25.95
CA GLN A 60 18.90 -2.24 -26.00
C GLN A 60 19.46 -1.71 -24.65
N LYS A 61 20.68 -1.16 -24.69
CA LYS A 61 21.28 -0.37 -23.58
C LYS A 61 21.01 1.12 -23.78
N LEU A 62 19.77 1.56 -23.62
CA LEU A 62 19.41 2.99 -23.63
C LEU A 62 19.47 3.56 -22.21
N ASN A 63 20.13 4.71 -22.03
CA ASN A 63 20.34 5.34 -20.71
C ASN A 63 19.02 5.62 -19.95
N GLY A 64 17.98 6.10 -20.64
CA GLY A 64 16.67 6.38 -20.02
C GLY A 64 16.00 5.12 -19.45
N TYR A 65 16.22 3.96 -20.07
CA TYR A 65 15.67 2.69 -19.60
C TYR A 65 16.38 2.18 -18.33
N VAL A 66 17.69 2.38 -18.22
CA VAL A 66 18.46 2.03 -17.02
C VAL A 66 17.93 2.79 -15.81
N GLN A 67 17.66 4.10 -15.97
CA GLN A 67 17.07 4.92 -14.92
C GLN A 67 15.69 4.41 -14.51
N GLN A 68 14.80 4.13 -15.48
CA GLN A 68 13.46 3.62 -15.23
C GLN A 68 13.47 2.27 -14.48
N MET A 69 14.38 1.36 -14.85
CA MET A 69 14.56 0.09 -14.15
C MET A 69 15.06 0.30 -12.71
N GLY A 70 15.93 1.29 -12.48
CA GLY A 70 16.34 1.70 -11.15
C GLY A 70 15.16 2.15 -10.26
N HIS A 71 14.28 3.00 -10.80
CA HIS A 71 13.07 3.42 -10.08
C HIS A 71 12.15 2.23 -9.77
N LEU A 72 11.91 1.35 -10.74
CA LEU A 72 11.09 0.16 -10.56
C LEU A 72 11.66 -0.79 -9.51
N GLN A 73 12.97 -1.03 -9.54
CA GLN A 73 13.64 -1.84 -8.54
C GLN A 73 13.49 -1.24 -7.13
N ASN A 74 13.62 0.08 -7.01
CA ASN A 74 13.43 0.78 -5.74
C ASN A 74 11.98 0.66 -5.23
N ILE A 75 10.99 0.84 -6.11
CA ILE A 75 9.58 0.65 -5.79
C ILE A 75 9.35 -0.78 -5.25
N ILE A 76 9.78 -1.79 -6.00
CA ILE A 76 9.62 -3.21 -5.62
C ILE A 76 10.30 -3.50 -4.28
N ALA A 77 11.50 -2.96 -4.04
CA ALA A 77 12.22 -3.16 -2.79
C ALA A 77 11.44 -2.58 -1.59
N LYS A 78 10.94 -1.35 -1.71
CA LYS A 78 10.13 -0.71 -0.66
C LYS A 78 8.80 -1.41 -0.43
N GLN A 79 8.14 -1.88 -1.49
CA GLN A 79 6.91 -2.67 -1.38
C GLN A 79 7.18 -3.99 -0.62
N ASN A 80 8.31 -4.65 -0.90
CA ASN A 80 8.71 -5.86 -0.20
C ASN A 80 8.99 -5.61 1.29
N GLU A 81 9.73 -4.53 1.60
CA GLU A 81 9.99 -4.11 2.98
C GLU A 81 8.69 -3.83 3.73
N ALA A 82 7.78 -3.06 3.13
CA ALA A 82 6.49 -2.72 3.72
C ALA A 82 5.65 -3.96 4.02
N ILE A 83 5.59 -4.92 3.09
CA ILE A 83 4.88 -6.19 3.29
C ILE A 83 5.53 -7.03 4.38
N LYS A 84 6.87 -7.08 4.44
CA LYS A 84 7.59 -7.79 5.51
C LYS A 84 7.31 -7.17 6.89
N ASN A 85 7.29 -5.84 6.98
CA ASN A 85 6.99 -5.13 8.22
C ASN A 85 5.52 -5.30 8.62
N ALA A 86 4.59 -5.23 7.67
CA ALA A 86 3.18 -5.47 7.91
C ALA A 86 2.90 -6.90 8.40
N LYS A 87 3.62 -7.92 7.91
CA LYS A 87 3.55 -9.30 8.45
C LYS A 87 3.87 -9.32 9.94
N LYS A 88 4.96 -8.67 10.37
CA LYS A 88 5.33 -8.56 11.79
C LYS A 88 4.25 -7.84 12.60
N ILE A 89 3.66 -6.78 12.06
CA ILE A 89 2.56 -6.06 12.72
C ILE A 89 1.37 -6.99 12.94
N VAL A 90 0.96 -7.80 11.95
CA VAL A 90 -0.12 -8.79 12.12
C VAL A 90 0.22 -9.78 13.24
N GLU A 91 1.46 -10.27 13.30
CA GLU A 91 1.89 -11.21 14.35
C GLU A 91 1.83 -10.60 15.75
N ILE A 92 2.17 -9.32 15.89
CA ILE A 92 2.09 -8.59 17.17
C ILE A 92 0.63 -8.28 17.53
N ALA A 93 -0.17 -7.82 16.56
CA ALA A 93 -1.58 -7.48 16.75
C ALA A 93 -2.46 -8.70 17.10
N LYS A 94 -2.03 -9.92 16.74
CA LYS A 94 -2.68 -11.15 17.21
C LYS A 94 -2.53 -11.40 18.71
N ARG A 95 -1.51 -10.80 19.35
CA ARG A 95 -1.17 -11.03 20.77
C ARG A 95 -1.67 -9.92 21.69
N LYS A 96 -1.95 -8.75 21.13
CA LYS A 96 -2.35 -7.53 21.85
C LYS A 96 -3.25 -6.71 20.94
N GLU A 97 -4.29 -6.11 21.51
CA GLU A 97 -5.20 -5.28 20.72
C GLU A 97 -4.50 -3.99 20.27
N PHE A 98 -4.25 -3.85 18.97
CA PHE A 98 -3.64 -2.65 18.40
C PHE A 98 -4.46 -2.14 17.23
N ASP A 99 -4.68 -0.83 17.16
CA ASP A 99 -5.26 -0.22 15.96
C ASP A 99 -4.32 -0.39 14.76
N VAL A 100 -4.74 -1.20 13.78
CA VAL A 100 -4.01 -1.46 12.54
C VAL A 100 -4.58 -0.74 11.32
N SER A 101 -5.58 0.13 11.49
CA SER A 101 -6.28 0.81 10.39
C SER A 101 -5.34 1.64 9.49
N GLY A 102 -4.32 2.27 10.06
CA GLY A 102 -3.29 3.02 9.33
C GLY A 102 -2.40 2.12 8.47
N VAL A 103 -2.15 0.88 8.93
CA VAL A 103 -1.36 -0.11 8.18
C VAL A 103 -2.18 -0.68 7.04
N THR A 104 -3.46 -0.97 7.27
CA THR A 104 -4.38 -1.41 6.22
C THR A 104 -4.46 -0.38 5.09
N ARG A 105 -4.61 0.90 5.41
CA ARG A 105 -4.59 1.99 4.42
C ARG A 105 -3.27 2.06 3.65
N SER A 106 -2.14 1.92 4.35
CA SER A 106 -0.81 1.92 3.72
C SER A 106 -0.62 0.72 2.77
N LEU A 107 -1.11 -0.46 3.15
CA LEU A 107 -1.10 -1.65 2.29
C LEU A 107 -2.02 -1.49 1.06
N GLN A 108 -3.16 -0.81 1.20
CA GLN A 108 -4.02 -0.47 0.06
C GLN A 108 -3.32 0.49 -0.92
N GLN A 109 -2.59 1.49 -0.40
CA GLN A 109 -1.79 2.39 -1.24
C GLN A 109 -0.68 1.64 -1.99
N ILE A 110 0.01 0.72 -1.32
CA ILE A 110 1.02 -0.16 -1.91
C ILE A 110 0.39 -1.05 -3.00
N SER A 111 -0.74 -1.69 -2.71
CA SER A 111 -1.48 -2.51 -3.68
C SER A 111 -1.90 -1.70 -4.91
N GLY A 112 -2.39 -0.47 -4.71
CA GLY A 112 -2.70 0.44 -5.81
C GLY A 112 -1.47 0.78 -6.65
N SER A 113 -0.34 1.05 -6.00
CA SER A 113 0.94 1.32 -6.69
C SER A 113 1.42 0.11 -7.51
N VAL A 114 1.33 -1.10 -6.95
CA VAL A 114 1.66 -2.34 -7.68
C VAL A 114 0.85 -2.44 -8.96
N LYS A 115 -0.47 -2.18 -8.91
CA LYS A 115 -1.33 -2.21 -10.09
C LYS A 115 -0.92 -1.16 -11.14
N THR A 116 -0.65 0.08 -10.72
CA THR A 116 -0.17 1.13 -11.63
C THR A 116 1.11 0.70 -12.33
N VAL A 117 2.09 0.20 -11.56
CA VAL A 117 3.39 -0.22 -12.11
C VAL A 117 3.24 -1.45 -13.01
N GLN A 118 2.38 -2.41 -12.66
CA GLN A 118 2.08 -3.55 -13.52
C GLN A 118 1.44 -3.11 -14.84
N ALA A 119 0.50 -2.16 -14.81
CA ALA A 119 -0.11 -1.61 -16.01
C ALA A 119 0.92 -0.87 -16.88
N LEU A 120 1.81 -0.10 -16.26
CA LEU A 120 2.91 0.53 -16.96
C LEU A 120 3.77 -0.52 -17.67
N LEU A 121 4.19 -1.57 -16.98
CA LEU A 121 5.04 -2.61 -17.56
C LEU A 121 4.35 -3.42 -18.66
N LYS A 122 3.05 -3.69 -18.56
CA LYS A 122 2.33 -4.48 -19.57
C LYS A 122 2.01 -3.71 -20.84
N GLU A 123 1.56 -2.46 -20.68
CA GLU A 123 0.96 -1.71 -21.80
C GLU A 123 1.50 -0.29 -21.93
N GLY A 124 1.93 0.32 -20.82
CA GLY A 124 2.29 1.73 -20.77
C GLY A 124 3.69 2.06 -21.26
N VAL A 125 4.65 1.13 -21.20
CA VAL A 125 6.06 1.40 -21.56
C VAL A 125 6.19 1.90 -23.00
N PHE A 126 5.43 1.32 -23.94
CA PHE A 126 5.52 1.67 -25.37
C PHE A 126 4.56 2.78 -25.80
N LYS A 127 3.59 3.16 -24.96
CA LYS A 127 2.52 4.11 -25.29
C LYS A 127 2.72 5.49 -24.66
N MET A 128 3.79 5.68 -23.88
CA MET A 128 4.04 6.85 -23.05
C MET A 128 5.41 7.44 -23.38
N ASP A 129 5.51 8.78 -23.44
CA ASP A 129 6.80 9.46 -23.57
C ASP A 129 7.69 9.23 -22.33
N ASP A 130 9.00 9.27 -22.51
CA ASP A 130 9.96 9.01 -21.43
C ASP A 130 9.79 9.97 -20.23
N SER A 131 9.45 11.24 -20.46
CA SER A 131 9.19 12.22 -19.39
C SER A 131 7.95 11.86 -18.58
N GLN A 132 6.86 11.51 -19.26
CA GLN A 132 5.62 11.07 -18.62
C GLN A 132 5.86 9.80 -17.79
N ARG A 133 6.69 8.88 -18.32
CA ARG A 133 7.03 7.61 -17.67
C ARG A 133 7.83 7.83 -16.41
N ILE A 134 8.86 8.68 -16.46
CA ILE A 134 9.69 9.01 -15.28
C ILE A 134 8.85 9.70 -14.21
N ASN A 135 8.06 10.71 -14.58
CA ASN A 135 7.18 11.41 -13.64
C ASN A 135 6.20 10.47 -12.93
N LEU A 136 5.64 9.49 -13.65
CA LEU A 136 4.78 8.47 -13.05
C LEU A 136 5.55 7.59 -12.06
N LEU A 137 6.75 7.13 -12.45
CA LEU A 137 7.60 6.29 -11.59
C LEU A 137 8.06 7.04 -10.34
N GLU A 138 8.36 8.34 -10.42
CA GLU A 138 8.70 9.17 -9.28
C GLU A 138 7.52 9.30 -8.30
N LYS A 139 6.33 9.64 -8.81
CA LYS A 139 5.11 9.72 -7.99
C LYS A 139 4.80 8.39 -7.29
N GLU A 140 4.92 7.28 -8.00
CA GLU A 140 4.71 5.96 -7.40
C GLU A 140 5.82 5.61 -6.38
N THR A 141 7.06 6.03 -6.64
CA THR A 141 8.17 5.89 -5.67
C THR A 141 7.89 6.64 -4.38
N GLU A 142 7.45 7.90 -4.46
CA GLU A 142 7.11 8.72 -3.29
C GLU A 142 5.96 8.12 -2.49
N LYS A 143 4.88 7.74 -3.17
CA LYS A 143 3.70 7.11 -2.58
C LYS A 143 4.06 5.84 -1.81
N VAL A 144 4.84 4.95 -2.42
CA VAL A 144 5.32 3.73 -1.76
C VAL A 144 6.27 4.04 -0.61
N SER A 145 7.14 5.04 -0.77
CA SER A 145 8.09 5.44 0.28
C SER A 145 7.36 5.94 1.53
N SER A 146 6.34 6.78 1.34
CA SER A 146 5.52 7.33 2.42
C SER A 146 4.73 6.22 3.13
N ALA A 147 4.07 5.34 2.37
CA ALA A 147 3.36 4.18 2.93
C ALA A 147 4.29 3.22 3.69
N ASN A 148 5.46 2.89 3.15
CA ASN A 148 6.46 2.05 3.82
C ASN A 148 6.92 2.69 5.15
N THR A 149 7.15 4.01 5.13
CA THR A 149 7.58 4.76 6.33
C THR A 149 6.51 4.72 7.41
N ALA A 150 5.24 4.93 7.05
CA ALA A 150 4.12 4.84 7.99
C ALA A 150 4.02 3.45 8.65
N ILE A 151 4.18 2.38 7.86
CA ILE A 151 4.20 0.99 8.36
C ILE A 151 5.39 0.78 9.31
N LYS A 152 6.57 1.27 8.94
CA LYS A 152 7.78 1.15 9.77
C LYS A 152 7.63 1.87 11.10
N ILE A 153 7.11 3.10 11.10
CA ILE A 153 6.83 3.87 12.33
C ILE A 153 5.85 3.10 13.21
N LYS A 154 4.77 2.54 12.63
CA LYS A 154 3.79 1.76 13.40
C LYS A 154 4.41 0.51 14.02
N LEU A 155 5.24 -0.23 13.27
CA LEU A 155 5.94 -1.40 13.80
C LEU A 155 6.84 -1.05 14.98
N VAL A 156 7.60 0.05 14.87
CA VAL A 156 8.45 0.54 15.98
C VAL A 156 7.59 0.86 17.20
N LYS A 157 6.49 1.60 17.04
CA LYS A 157 5.57 1.93 18.15
C LYS A 157 4.91 0.71 18.82
N MET A 158 4.80 -0.41 18.12
CA MET A 158 4.23 -1.66 18.67
C MET A 158 5.28 -2.56 19.32
N SER A 159 6.57 -2.25 19.14
CA SER A 159 7.69 -3.05 19.67
C SER A 159 8.15 -2.59 21.05
N TYR A 160 7.66 -1.43 21.51
CA TYR A 160 7.84 -0.88 22.86
C TYR A 160 6.50 -0.87 23.57
#